data_AF-A0AAD5TQF1-F1
#
_entry.id   AF-A0AAD5TQF1-F1
#
_cell.length_a   1.000
_cell.length_b   1.000
_cell.length_c   1.000
_cell.angle_alpha   90.00
_cell.angle_beta   90.00
_cell.angle_gamma   90.00
#
_symmetry.space_group_name_H-M   'P 1'
#
loop_
_entity.id
_entity.type
_entity.pdbx_description
1 polymer ?
#
loop_
_entity_poly.entity_id
_entity_poly.type
_entity_poly.pdbx_seq_one_letter_code
_entity_poly.pdbx_strand_id
1 'polypeptide(L)'
;MTADRFYHEIAIKELAQAISQPSTNNTPPRKITALHVFDFDSTLFRSPLPNRAIWSDTLRGALISDCGWFQDSRTLESPYVPTAPGPEWWHAETVAEIARSRAAASTTLRVLLTGRRRDRFYARVREMCRSYRDRDRDPDRVGGSNGIDFDAWFLREGCSGGDAATGSVTTTTTTTTTAMGEPRTYATTLDFKLDVLRGLVAAFPGIVDIQIWDDRVRHLELFSEKLRAMQGASQIERFEVHHVAHLERDEMVMPEELEDALVRDLVAACNARIIAAKEREAMCLHTGTESSTTSLPEAGAVNGNKTHNHHQHRRRVLARRTSASLFRDLLELTPEVRYTGVMLDKDSRTRLLAAFPPPEATWATKCDHVTINLGAAKPALVDPLGGLGTVITLDAVALGETPGVVTAVLVSHPQSASQSVPNPPPPAPPPPPPSLSENTNPHITLHVAPGHKPHLSNAITDWRPLPTAITLRGTIAEKHVFGLRVEKHPPQRRQEVSIGELVKRHHPALVGADVGKAVRAVHEWMEKTFMENLGQNRANIECFVQGMDFGNG
;
A
#
# COMPACT_ATOMS: atom_id res chain seq x y z
N MET A 1 4.45 39.45 10.55
CA MET A 1 5.38 38.79 9.60
C MET A 1 5.47 37.30 9.94
N THR A 2 4.60 36.47 9.37
CA THR A 2 4.73 35.00 9.43
C THR A 2 4.09 34.42 8.17
N ALA A 3 4.71 34.69 7.02
CA ALA A 3 4.52 33.89 5.82
C ALA A 3 5.66 32.85 5.80
N ASP A 4 5.36 31.60 5.42
CA ASP A 4 6.27 30.43 5.36
C ASP A 4 6.63 29.67 6.65
N ARG A 5 5.63 29.24 7.45
CA ARG A 5 5.84 28.11 8.38
C ARG A 5 4.79 27.05 8.21
N PHE A 6 5.24 25.80 8.27
CA PHE A 6 4.34 24.65 8.34
C PHE A 6 3.55 24.66 9.66
N TYR A 7 2.32 24.15 9.65
CA TYR A 7 1.45 24.11 10.83
C TYR A 7 2.11 23.34 11.98
N HIS A 8 2.72 22.19 11.69
CA HIS A 8 3.33 21.38 12.74
C HIS A 8 4.49 22.13 13.45
N GLU A 9 5.24 22.98 12.75
CA GLU A 9 6.28 23.83 13.38
C GLU A 9 5.67 24.82 14.39
N ILE A 10 4.50 25.39 14.06
CA ILE A 10 3.76 26.29 14.96
C ILE A 10 3.24 25.49 16.15
N ALA A 11 2.59 24.36 15.89
CA ALA A 11 2.04 23.49 16.92
C ALA A 11 3.10 22.97 17.90
N ILE A 12 4.31 22.63 17.41
CA ILE A 12 5.43 22.21 18.27
C ILE A 12 5.87 23.35 19.19
N LYS A 13 5.94 24.59 18.67
CA LYS A 13 6.32 25.77 19.47
C LYS A 13 5.28 26.08 20.53
N GLU A 14 3.99 26.06 20.16
CA GLU A 14 2.88 26.26 21.09
C GLU A 14 2.87 25.17 22.17
N LEU A 15 3.11 23.91 21.79
CA LEU A 15 3.20 22.79 22.72
C LEU A 15 4.35 22.95 23.70
N ALA A 16 5.56 23.32 23.22
CA ALA A 16 6.71 23.55 24.08
C ALA A 16 6.48 24.71 25.07
N GLN A 17 5.82 25.79 24.61
CA GLN A 17 5.44 26.90 25.47
C GLN A 17 4.42 26.48 26.53
N ALA A 18 3.36 25.77 26.13
CA ALA A 18 2.31 25.30 27.05
C ALA A 18 2.85 24.33 28.11
N ILE A 19 3.81 23.49 27.75
CA ILE A 19 4.44 22.52 28.67
C ILE A 19 5.42 23.20 29.64
N SER A 20 6.10 24.26 29.20
CA SER A 20 7.12 24.97 29.99
C SER A 20 6.54 26.02 30.94
N GLN A 21 5.31 26.50 30.69
CA GLN A 21 4.67 27.50 31.54
C GLN A 21 3.92 26.85 32.71
N PRO A 22 3.98 27.42 33.93
CA PRO A 22 3.15 26.97 35.05
C PRO A 22 1.68 27.21 34.71
N SER A 23 0.86 26.15 34.79
CA SER A 23 -0.58 26.26 34.55
C SER A 23 -1.23 27.17 35.60
N THR A 24 -2.34 27.83 35.23
CA THR A 24 -3.20 28.59 36.17
C THR A 24 -3.73 27.75 37.34
N ASN A 25 -3.64 26.41 37.23
CA ASN A 25 -4.08 25.42 38.21
C ASN A 25 -2.93 24.83 39.05
N ASN A 26 -1.78 25.53 39.19
CA ASN A 26 -0.69 25.13 40.09
C ASN A 26 0.03 23.81 39.71
N THR A 27 -0.14 23.31 38.48
CA THR A 27 0.61 22.15 37.97
C THR A 27 2.05 22.57 37.61
N PRO A 28 3.08 21.90 38.14
CA PRO A 28 4.47 22.22 37.81
C PRO A 28 4.77 21.92 36.33
N PRO A 29 5.71 22.66 35.72
CA PRO A 29 6.13 22.41 34.34
C PRO A 29 6.69 21.00 34.19
N ARG A 30 6.34 20.32 33.10
CA ARG A 30 6.77 18.93 32.84
C ARG A 30 8.19 18.92 32.27
N LYS A 31 9.07 18.11 32.84
CA LYS A 31 10.39 17.84 32.27
C LYS A 31 10.29 16.61 31.38
N ILE A 32 10.09 16.85 30.08
CA ILE A 32 9.94 15.77 29.10
C ILE A 32 11.28 15.08 28.86
N THR A 33 11.31 13.76 29.08
CA THR A 33 12.49 12.91 28.86
C THR A 33 12.23 11.74 27.90
N ALA A 34 10.96 11.45 27.59
CA ALA A 34 10.58 10.40 26.66
C ALA A 34 9.56 10.90 25.63
N LEU A 35 9.62 10.36 24.41
CA LEU A 35 8.68 10.64 23.33
C LEU A 35 8.07 9.34 22.82
N HIS A 36 6.75 9.23 22.87
CA HIS A 36 5.99 8.11 22.32
C HIS A 36 5.18 8.59 21.11
N VAL A 37 5.45 8.01 19.94
CA VAL A 37 4.83 8.38 18.66
C VAL A 37 3.95 7.24 18.15
N PHE A 38 2.68 7.51 17.93
CA PHE A 38 1.74 6.51 17.44
C PHE A 38 1.20 6.92 16.06
N ASP A 39 1.34 6.07 15.05
CA ASP A 39 0.57 6.21 13.81
C ASP A 39 -0.92 5.92 14.04
N PHE A 40 -1.77 6.40 13.14
CA PHE A 40 -3.21 6.22 13.22
C PHE A 40 -3.68 5.01 12.40
N ASP A 41 -3.60 5.11 11.07
CA ASP A 41 -4.16 4.12 10.14
C ASP A 41 -3.43 2.79 10.25
N SER A 42 -4.17 1.71 10.53
CA SER A 42 -3.62 0.36 10.75
C SER A 42 -2.59 0.28 11.88
N THR A 43 -2.57 1.21 12.82
CA THR A 43 -1.66 1.15 13.98
C THR A 43 -2.44 1.32 15.27
N LEU A 44 -3.17 2.43 15.38
CA LEU A 44 -4.09 2.70 16.47
C LEU A 44 -5.51 2.31 16.09
N PHE A 45 -5.94 2.78 14.91
CA PHE A 45 -7.27 2.55 14.37
C PHE A 45 -7.16 1.58 13.20
N ARG A 46 -8.02 0.57 13.16
CA ARG A 46 -8.14 -0.39 12.07
C ARG A 46 -8.92 0.26 10.92
N SER A 47 -8.34 1.31 10.35
CA SER A 47 -8.88 2.00 9.18
C SER A 47 -9.19 0.99 8.09
N PRO A 48 -10.36 1.09 7.45
CA PRO A 48 -10.77 0.10 6.48
C PRO A 48 -9.80 0.08 5.28
N LEU A 49 -9.44 -1.12 4.85
CA LEU A 49 -8.63 -1.34 3.65
C LEU A 49 -9.54 -1.75 2.48
N PRO A 50 -9.12 -1.51 1.22
CA PRO A 50 -9.85 -2.02 0.07
C PRO A 50 -10.09 -3.52 0.18
N ASN A 51 -11.36 -3.93 0.11
CA ASN A 51 -11.84 -5.28 0.34
C ASN A 51 -11.25 -6.27 -0.68
N ARG A 52 -10.45 -7.21 -0.17
CA ARG A 52 -9.82 -8.25 -0.97
C ARG A 52 -10.84 -9.16 -1.63
N ALA A 53 -12.04 -9.35 -1.07
CA ALA A 53 -13.07 -10.21 -1.66
C ALA A 53 -13.63 -9.65 -2.98
N ILE A 54 -13.52 -8.34 -3.20
CA ILE A 54 -14.10 -7.61 -4.33
C ILE A 54 -13.02 -7.14 -5.30
N TRP A 55 -11.87 -6.65 -4.79
CA TRP A 55 -10.84 -6.02 -5.61
C TRP A 55 -9.57 -6.88 -5.73
N SER A 56 -8.99 -6.94 -6.93
CA SER A 56 -7.68 -7.56 -7.19
C SER A 56 -6.57 -6.86 -6.40
N ASP A 57 -5.47 -7.56 -6.10
CA ASP A 57 -4.35 -6.95 -5.36
C ASP A 57 -3.72 -5.77 -6.11
N THR A 58 -3.68 -5.83 -7.44
CA THR A 58 -3.20 -4.74 -8.30
C THR A 58 -4.06 -3.49 -8.14
N LEU A 59 -5.39 -3.63 -8.21
CA LEU A 59 -6.32 -2.51 -8.02
C LEU A 59 -6.25 -1.97 -6.59
N ARG A 60 -6.19 -2.84 -5.58
CA ARG A 60 -6.06 -2.41 -4.17
C ARG A 60 -4.80 -1.58 -3.94
N GLY A 61 -3.68 -1.99 -4.54
CA GLY A 61 -2.44 -1.22 -4.54
C GLY A 61 -2.65 0.17 -5.12
N ALA A 62 -3.21 0.24 -6.34
CA ALA A 62 -3.50 1.50 -7.04
C ALA A 62 -4.46 2.40 -6.26
N LEU A 63 -5.48 1.84 -5.61
CA LEU A 63 -6.41 2.62 -4.78
C LEU A 63 -5.68 3.34 -3.63
N ILE A 64 -4.75 2.65 -2.98
CA ILE A 64 -3.95 3.18 -1.87
C ILE A 64 -2.92 4.21 -2.37
N SER A 65 -2.16 3.89 -3.41
CA SER A 65 -1.04 4.73 -3.88
C SER A 65 -1.49 5.90 -4.75
N ASP A 66 -2.40 5.65 -5.69
CA ASP A 66 -2.66 6.55 -6.82
C ASP A 66 -4.05 7.20 -6.73
N CYS A 67 -5.09 6.43 -6.40
CA CYS A 67 -6.46 6.94 -6.35
C CYS A 67 -6.79 7.69 -5.05
N GLY A 68 -5.97 7.52 -4.02
CA GLY A 68 -6.04 8.32 -2.81
C GLY A 68 -7.04 7.83 -1.78
N TRP A 69 -7.13 6.51 -1.59
CA TRP A 69 -7.96 5.86 -0.57
C TRP A 69 -7.92 6.58 0.78
N PHE A 70 -6.74 6.74 1.38
CA PHE A 70 -6.58 7.40 2.67
C PHE A 70 -6.74 8.93 2.63
N GLN A 71 -6.98 9.54 1.47
CA GLN A 71 -7.22 10.99 1.35
C GLN A 71 -8.71 11.34 1.23
N ASP A 72 -9.57 10.36 0.97
CA ASP A 72 -11.02 10.54 0.89
C ASP A 72 -11.66 10.45 2.27
N SER A 73 -12.48 11.45 2.64
CA SER A 73 -13.05 11.58 3.97
C SER A 73 -13.99 10.43 4.31
N ARG A 74 -14.66 9.87 3.30
CA ARG A 74 -15.58 8.73 3.43
C ARG A 74 -14.92 7.54 4.11
N THR A 75 -13.61 7.37 3.97
CA THR A 75 -12.87 6.27 4.62
C THR A 75 -12.81 6.33 6.15
N LEU A 76 -13.28 7.41 6.79
CA LEU A 76 -13.44 7.52 8.25
C LEU A 76 -14.82 8.08 8.67
N GLU A 77 -15.74 8.26 7.73
CA GLU A 77 -17.05 8.90 7.95
C GLU A 77 -18.20 7.89 7.83
N SER A 78 -19.31 8.19 8.51
CA SER A 78 -20.55 7.44 8.35
C SER A 78 -21.12 7.65 6.94
N PRO A 79 -21.72 6.63 6.29
CA PRO A 79 -22.02 5.28 6.81
C PRO A 79 -20.92 4.24 6.61
N TYR A 80 -19.77 4.59 6.04
CA TYR A 80 -18.68 3.66 5.75
C TYR A 80 -17.98 3.18 7.04
N VAL A 81 -17.78 4.10 7.97
CA VAL A 81 -17.27 3.84 9.32
C VAL A 81 -18.29 4.38 10.32
N PRO A 82 -18.66 3.61 11.36
CA PRO A 82 -19.62 4.08 12.36
C PRO A 82 -19.23 5.43 12.97
N THR A 83 -20.20 6.28 13.27
CA THR A 83 -19.96 7.59 13.92
C THR A 83 -19.17 7.42 15.22
N ALA A 84 -19.46 6.39 16.01
CA ALA A 84 -18.68 5.97 17.16
C ALA A 84 -18.23 4.50 16.96
N PRO A 85 -17.02 4.26 16.44
CA PRO A 85 -16.52 2.91 16.21
C PRO A 85 -16.34 2.14 17.54
N GLY A 86 -16.80 0.89 17.57
CA GLY A 86 -16.62 0.00 18.71
C GLY A 86 -15.17 -0.49 18.88
N PRO A 87 -14.84 -1.20 19.98
CA PRO A 87 -13.49 -1.67 20.27
C PRO A 87 -12.83 -2.51 19.16
N GLU A 88 -13.63 -3.20 18.35
CA GLU A 88 -13.19 -3.99 17.21
C GLU A 88 -12.45 -3.16 16.14
N TRP A 89 -12.72 -1.85 16.06
CA TRP A 89 -12.04 -0.93 15.15
C TRP A 89 -10.70 -0.42 15.70
N TRP A 90 -10.27 -0.84 16.89
CA TRP A 90 -9.06 -0.34 17.53
C TRP A 90 -8.06 -1.47 17.75
N HIS A 91 -6.77 -1.17 17.62
CA HIS A 91 -5.73 -2.13 17.93
C HIS A 91 -5.54 -2.21 19.45
N ALA A 92 -6.10 -3.26 20.07
CA ALA A 92 -6.18 -3.37 21.53
C ALA A 92 -4.81 -3.25 22.23
N GLU A 93 -3.75 -3.82 21.68
CA GLU A 93 -2.40 -3.73 22.26
C GLU A 93 -1.83 -2.31 22.17
N THR A 94 -2.07 -1.61 21.05
CA THR A 94 -1.64 -0.22 20.88
C THR A 94 -2.38 0.71 21.84
N VAL A 95 -3.69 0.49 22.00
CA VAL A 95 -4.51 1.20 22.99
C VAL A 95 -4.00 0.94 24.41
N ALA A 96 -3.67 -0.31 24.74
CA ALA A 96 -3.08 -0.65 26.03
C ALA A 96 -1.74 0.05 26.26
N GLU A 97 -0.91 0.20 25.24
CA GLU A 97 0.36 0.92 25.33
C GLU A 97 0.17 2.44 25.56
N ILE A 98 -0.81 3.05 24.89
CA ILE A 98 -1.18 4.45 25.16
C ILE A 98 -1.66 4.62 26.61
N ALA A 99 -2.43 3.65 27.12
CA ALA A 99 -2.86 3.65 28.51
C ALA A 99 -1.68 3.48 29.48
N ARG A 100 -0.73 2.57 29.19
CA ARG A 100 0.49 2.38 30.00
C ARG A 100 1.35 3.64 30.05
N SER A 101 1.60 4.26 28.90
CA SER A 101 2.39 5.50 28.82
C SER A 101 1.77 6.68 29.58
N ARG A 102 0.46 6.65 29.88
CA ARG A 102 -0.21 7.65 30.74
C ARG A 102 0.31 7.65 32.18
N ALA A 103 0.81 6.51 32.68
CA ALA A 103 1.40 6.44 34.02
C ALA A 103 2.68 7.32 34.14
N ALA A 104 3.37 7.55 33.03
CA ALA A 104 4.55 8.42 32.93
C ALA A 104 4.22 9.79 32.32
N ALA A 105 2.97 10.25 32.36
CA ALA A 105 2.55 11.47 31.67
C ALA A 105 3.33 12.74 32.09
N SER A 106 3.91 12.80 33.29
CA SER A 106 4.72 13.94 33.73
C SER A 106 6.07 14.06 33.00
N THR A 107 6.58 12.97 32.43
CA THR A 107 7.90 12.90 31.76
C THR A 107 7.83 12.43 30.31
N THR A 108 6.71 11.84 29.89
CA THR A 108 6.53 11.30 28.55
C THR A 108 5.61 12.21 27.74
N LEU A 109 6.08 12.61 26.55
CA LEU A 109 5.28 13.29 25.53
C LEU A 109 4.68 12.25 24.59
N ARG A 110 3.34 12.18 24.50
CA ARG A 110 2.62 11.25 23.64
C ARG A 110 2.01 12.00 22.47
N VAL A 111 2.36 11.60 21.26
CA VAL A 111 1.90 12.26 20.05
C VAL A 111 1.27 11.26 19.08
N LEU A 112 0.18 11.67 18.45
CA LEU A 112 -0.36 10.98 17.29
C LEU A 112 0.23 11.60 16.02
N LEU A 113 0.75 10.78 15.12
CA LEU A 113 1.43 11.22 13.90
C LEU A 113 0.97 10.42 12.69
N THR A 114 0.12 11.02 11.85
CA THR A 114 -0.49 10.36 10.69
C THR A 114 -0.29 11.13 9.39
N GLY A 115 -0.24 10.39 8.28
CA GLY A 115 -0.24 10.96 6.92
C GLY A 115 -1.59 11.52 6.47
N ARG A 116 -2.67 11.32 7.24
CA ARG A 116 -3.98 11.92 6.96
C ARG A 116 -3.88 13.44 6.94
N ARG A 117 -4.66 14.04 6.04
CA ARG A 117 -4.73 15.50 5.87
C ARG A 117 -5.40 16.18 7.05
N ARG A 118 -4.77 17.22 7.58
CA ARG A 118 -5.27 17.98 8.72
C ARG A 118 -6.62 18.63 8.44
N ASP A 119 -6.74 19.30 7.31
CA ASP A 119 -7.93 20.07 6.91
C ASP A 119 -9.18 19.20 6.76
N ARG A 120 -9.00 17.90 6.50
CA ARG A 120 -10.10 16.94 6.33
C ARG A 120 -10.35 16.08 7.58
N PHE A 121 -9.30 15.61 8.24
CA PHE A 121 -9.41 14.52 9.21
C PHE A 121 -9.19 14.93 10.66
N TYR A 122 -8.69 16.14 10.94
CA TYR A 122 -8.30 16.52 12.31
C TYR A 122 -9.46 16.44 13.31
N ALA A 123 -10.63 16.98 12.95
CA ALA A 123 -11.80 16.95 13.82
C ALA A 123 -12.27 15.51 14.05
N ARG A 124 -12.39 14.73 12.96
CA ARG A 124 -12.91 13.37 12.99
C ARG A 124 -12.02 12.39 13.76
N VAL A 125 -10.72 12.39 13.50
CA VAL A 125 -9.75 11.52 14.19
C VAL A 125 -9.74 11.80 15.70
N ARG A 126 -9.80 13.07 16.11
CA ARG A 126 -9.90 13.45 17.53
C ARG A 126 -11.21 13.04 18.16
N GLU A 127 -12.33 13.23 17.47
CA GLU A 127 -13.64 12.79 17.92
C GLU A 127 -13.65 11.28 18.18
N MET A 128 -13.19 10.47 17.23
CA MET A 128 -13.14 9.01 17.34
C MET A 128 -12.28 8.55 18.53
N CYS A 129 -11.09 9.12 18.71
CA CYS A 129 -10.23 8.76 19.82
C CYS A 129 -10.86 9.14 21.18
N ARG A 130 -11.48 10.32 21.26
CA ARG A 130 -12.14 10.78 22.49
C ARG A 130 -13.42 10.03 22.82
N SER A 131 -14.12 9.51 21.81
CA SER A 131 -15.35 8.73 21.98
C SER A 131 -15.07 7.25 22.27
N TYR A 132 -13.85 6.76 22.04
CA TYR A 132 -13.45 5.39 22.37
C TYR A 132 -13.77 5.03 23.83
N ARG A 133 -14.42 3.88 24.03
CA ARG A 133 -14.69 3.30 25.35
C ARG A 133 -14.36 1.82 25.30
N ASP A 134 -13.44 1.39 26.14
CA ASP A 134 -13.21 -0.02 26.42
C ASP A 134 -14.25 -0.46 27.47
N ARG A 135 -15.29 -1.16 27.04
CA ARG A 135 -16.40 -1.58 27.90
C ARG A 135 -16.03 -2.77 28.80
N ASP A 136 -15.01 -3.55 28.44
CA ASP A 136 -14.63 -4.76 29.16
C ASP A 136 -13.70 -4.47 30.35
N ARG A 137 -12.96 -3.34 30.31
CA ARG A 137 -12.07 -2.93 31.41
C ARG A 137 -12.73 -2.09 32.50
N ASP A 138 -13.92 -1.54 32.29
CA ASP A 138 -14.52 -0.62 33.27
C ASP A 138 -16.07 -0.54 33.18
N PRO A 139 -16.79 -1.60 33.60
CA PRO A 139 -18.26 -1.66 33.49
C PRO A 139 -19.02 -0.69 34.41
N ASP A 140 -18.38 -0.18 35.48
CA ASP A 140 -19.07 0.54 36.57
C ASP A 140 -18.69 2.03 36.74
N ARG A 141 -17.72 2.58 35.99
CA ARG A 141 -17.32 4.00 36.16
C ARG A 141 -18.07 4.95 35.22
N VAL A 142 -19.10 5.58 35.78
CA VAL A 142 -19.72 6.79 35.22
C VAL A 142 -18.87 8.01 35.62
N GLY A 143 -18.24 8.69 34.65
CA GLY A 143 -17.79 10.08 34.84
C GLY A 143 -16.29 10.41 34.87
N GLY A 144 -15.44 9.72 34.10
CA GLY A 144 -14.05 10.13 33.85
C GLY A 144 -13.67 10.03 32.36
N SER A 145 -12.85 10.95 31.84
CA SER A 145 -12.40 10.95 30.44
C SER A 145 -11.43 9.79 30.13
N ASN A 146 -11.99 8.62 29.81
CA ASN A 146 -11.28 7.41 29.37
C ASN A 146 -11.13 7.29 27.84
N GLY A 147 -11.33 8.38 27.10
CA GLY A 147 -10.98 8.42 25.67
C GLY A 147 -9.47 8.30 25.46
N ILE A 148 -9.07 7.88 24.27
CA ILE A 148 -7.68 7.93 23.83
C ILE A 148 -7.33 9.40 23.61
N ASP A 149 -6.28 9.88 24.28
CA ASP A 149 -5.85 11.27 24.19
C ASP A 149 -4.33 11.37 24.10
N PHE A 150 -3.89 12.44 23.42
CA PHE A 150 -2.49 12.72 23.12
C PHE A 150 -2.17 14.16 23.48
N ASP A 151 -0.91 14.42 23.84
CA ASP A 151 -0.41 15.77 24.11
C ASP A 151 -0.43 16.63 22.82
N ALA A 152 -0.23 16.01 21.65
CA ALA A 152 -0.34 16.66 20.35
C ALA A 152 -0.77 15.70 19.23
N TRP A 153 -1.34 16.30 18.17
CA TRP A 153 -1.93 15.63 17.03
C TRP A 153 -1.35 16.19 15.73
N PHE A 154 -0.44 15.45 15.12
CA PHE A 154 0.25 15.85 13.90
C PHE A 154 -0.34 15.13 12.68
N LEU A 155 -1.02 15.90 11.85
CA LEU A 155 -1.60 15.49 10.57
C LEU A 155 -0.92 16.29 9.47
N ARG A 156 -0.77 15.68 8.29
CA ARG A 156 -0.12 16.31 7.12
C ARG A 156 -0.91 17.56 6.68
N GLU A 157 -0.23 18.65 6.32
CA GLU A 157 -0.93 19.82 5.79
C GLU A 157 -1.59 19.53 4.43
N GLY A 158 -2.73 20.17 4.19
CA GLY A 158 -3.35 20.20 2.87
C GLY A 158 -2.60 21.15 1.94
N CYS A 159 -2.51 20.82 0.66
CA CYS A 159 -2.04 21.76 -0.34
C CYS A 159 -3.12 22.85 -0.51
N SER A 160 -2.79 24.10 -0.17
CA SER A 160 -3.61 25.27 -0.52
C SER A 160 -3.56 25.47 -2.04
N GLY A 161 -4.35 24.69 -2.78
CA GLY A 161 -4.47 24.79 -4.23
C GLY A 161 -4.81 23.45 -4.88
N GLY A 162 -6.10 23.24 -5.19
CA GLY A 162 -6.48 22.28 -6.23
C GLY A 162 -7.72 21.42 -6.02
N ASP A 163 -8.40 21.44 -4.87
CA ASP A 163 -9.57 20.57 -4.65
C ASP A 163 -10.91 21.32 -4.82
N ALA A 164 -11.02 22.17 -5.83
CA ALA A 164 -12.31 22.71 -6.27
C ALA A 164 -13.01 21.69 -7.19
N ALA A 165 -13.39 20.53 -6.65
CA ALA A 165 -14.17 19.54 -7.38
C ALA A 165 -15.01 18.64 -6.45
N THR A 166 -15.58 19.19 -5.37
CA THR A 166 -16.74 18.58 -4.69
C THR A 166 -17.58 19.73 -4.11
N GLY A 167 -18.81 19.87 -4.59
CA GLY A 167 -19.69 20.98 -4.24
C GLY A 167 -20.20 20.93 -2.79
N SER A 168 -20.61 22.12 -2.34
CA SER A 168 -21.39 22.44 -1.13
C SER A 168 -20.63 22.49 0.20
N VAL A 169 -20.28 23.70 0.66
CA VAL A 169 -21.06 24.49 1.63
C VAL A 169 -20.39 25.85 1.78
N THR A 170 -21.20 26.90 1.69
CA THR A 170 -20.86 28.31 1.84
C THR A 170 -20.37 28.58 3.27
N THR A 171 -19.09 28.94 3.45
CA THR A 171 -18.70 29.77 4.59
C THR A 171 -17.77 30.87 4.10
N THR A 172 -18.29 32.08 4.11
CA THR A 172 -17.60 33.32 3.77
C THR A 172 -16.38 33.47 4.69
N THR A 173 -15.17 33.35 4.16
CA THR A 173 -13.97 33.84 4.86
C THR A 173 -13.15 34.66 3.88
N THR A 174 -13.04 35.94 4.23
CA THR A 174 -12.41 37.03 3.49
C THR A 174 -10.98 36.67 3.05
N THR A 175 -10.78 36.50 1.76
CA THR A 175 -9.45 36.28 1.16
C THR A 175 -8.68 37.59 1.11
N THR A 176 -7.74 37.80 2.02
CA THR A 176 -6.70 38.82 1.87
C THR A 176 -5.55 38.22 1.06
N THR A 177 -5.52 38.54 -0.22
CA THR A 177 -4.43 38.23 -1.15
C THR A 177 -3.11 38.77 -0.61
N THR A 178 -2.17 37.89 -0.23
CA THR A 178 -0.77 38.26 0.01
C THR A 178 0.18 37.34 -0.74
N ALA A 179 1.12 38.00 -1.42
CA ALA A 179 2.29 37.59 -2.19
C ALA A 179 2.79 36.12 -2.13
N MET A 180 2.82 35.49 -3.32
CA MET A 180 3.93 34.71 -3.92
C MET A 180 4.97 34.09 -2.96
N GLY A 181 4.56 33.11 -2.15
CA GLY A 181 5.43 32.05 -1.64
C GLY A 181 4.94 30.72 -2.20
N GLU A 182 5.83 29.89 -2.77
CA GLU A 182 5.42 28.55 -3.20
C GLU A 182 4.88 27.77 -1.98
N PRO A 183 3.72 27.11 -2.09
CA PRO A 183 3.21 26.33 -0.97
C PRO A 183 4.22 25.22 -0.66
N ARG A 184 4.86 25.30 0.52
CA ARG A 184 5.71 24.23 1.01
C ARG A 184 4.87 22.96 1.11
N THR A 185 5.33 21.89 0.47
CA THR A 185 4.65 20.60 0.46
C THR A 185 5.69 19.50 0.66
N TYR A 186 5.31 18.47 1.42
CA TYR A 186 6.14 17.28 1.54
C TYR A 186 5.98 16.40 0.31
N ALA A 187 7.08 15.84 -0.19
CA ALA A 187 7.05 14.87 -1.28
C ALA A 187 6.36 13.58 -0.83
N THR A 188 6.72 13.06 0.34
CA THR A 188 6.13 11.84 0.91
C THR A 188 5.56 12.05 2.32
N THR A 189 4.68 11.14 2.74
CA THR A 189 4.20 11.09 4.13
C THR A 189 5.35 10.87 5.11
N LEU A 190 6.34 10.06 4.74
CA LEU A 190 7.49 9.79 5.60
C LEU A 190 8.34 11.05 5.80
N ASP A 191 8.55 11.87 4.76
CA ASP A 191 9.29 13.13 4.89
C ASP A 191 8.64 14.05 5.92
N PHE A 192 7.30 14.16 5.88
CA PHE A 192 6.52 14.88 6.88
C PHE A 192 6.73 14.30 8.28
N LYS A 193 6.60 12.98 8.45
CA LYS A 193 6.75 12.34 9.77
C LYS A 193 8.16 12.56 10.36
N LEU A 194 9.20 12.44 9.54
CA LEU A 194 10.58 12.67 9.96
C LEU A 194 10.83 14.14 10.34
N ASP A 195 10.19 15.08 9.64
CA ASP A 195 10.34 16.50 9.95
C ASP A 195 9.69 16.88 11.28
N VAL A 196 8.48 16.35 11.55
CA VAL A 196 7.82 16.48 12.86
C VAL A 196 8.69 15.89 13.97
N LEU A 197 9.25 14.69 13.77
CA LEU A 197 10.13 14.04 14.75
C LEU A 197 11.35 14.91 15.08
N ARG A 198 12.04 15.44 14.06
CA ARG A 198 13.17 16.36 14.26
C ARG A 198 12.75 17.62 15.01
N GLY A 199 11.61 18.20 14.65
CA GLY A 199 11.08 19.38 15.33
C GLY A 199 10.79 19.15 16.81
N LEU A 200 10.21 17.98 17.16
CA LEU A 200 9.95 17.60 18.55
C LEU A 200 11.24 17.42 19.35
N VAL A 201 12.21 16.67 18.82
CA VAL A 201 13.51 16.47 19.51
C VAL A 201 14.23 17.81 19.72
N ALA A 202 14.19 18.70 18.72
CA ALA A 202 14.79 20.04 18.84
C ALA A 202 14.06 20.93 19.86
N ALA A 203 12.73 20.83 19.96
CA ALA A 203 11.93 21.63 20.90
C ALA A 203 12.00 21.11 22.34
N PHE A 204 12.29 19.83 22.53
CA PHE A 204 12.37 19.16 23.83
C PHE A 204 13.74 18.47 23.99
N PRO A 205 14.81 19.23 24.27
CA PRO A 205 16.18 18.69 24.34
C PRO A 205 16.42 17.72 25.50
N GLY A 206 15.44 17.57 26.41
CA GLY A 206 15.50 16.57 27.47
C GLY A 206 15.11 15.16 27.02
N ILE A 207 14.55 14.99 25.83
CA ILE A 207 14.18 13.67 25.29
C ILE A 207 15.44 12.84 25.08
N VAL A 208 15.50 11.71 25.79
CA VAL A 208 16.58 10.71 25.68
C VAL A 208 16.07 9.35 25.24
N ASP A 209 14.75 9.13 25.33
CA ASP A 209 14.06 7.88 24.99
C ASP A 209 12.97 8.12 23.94
N ILE A 210 12.99 7.39 22.83
CA ILE A 210 11.99 7.52 21.76
C ILE A 210 11.40 6.15 21.44
N GLN A 211 10.07 6.04 21.49
CA GLN A 211 9.34 4.85 21.07
C GLN A 211 8.35 5.20 19.95
N ILE A 212 8.34 4.38 18.88
CA ILE A 212 7.48 4.61 17.70
C ILE A 212 6.68 3.35 17.38
N TRP A 213 5.36 3.49 17.21
CA TRP A 213 4.45 2.45 16.70
C TRP A 213 3.95 2.84 15.31
N ASP A 214 4.17 1.96 14.32
CA ASP A 214 3.69 2.10 12.93
C ASP A 214 3.48 0.70 12.34
N ASP A 215 2.58 0.59 11.36
CA ASP A 215 2.26 -0.67 10.67
C ASP A 215 3.21 -0.95 9.49
N ARG A 216 3.88 0.08 8.98
CA ARG A 216 4.69 -0.02 7.78
C ARG A 216 6.13 -0.33 8.15
N VAL A 217 6.54 -1.57 7.94
CA VAL A 217 7.93 -2.04 8.10
C VAL A 217 8.94 -1.08 7.47
N ARG A 218 8.69 -0.61 6.24
CA ARG A 218 9.58 0.35 5.56
C ARG A 218 9.66 1.71 6.27
N HIS A 219 8.57 2.19 6.87
CA HIS A 219 8.65 3.41 7.70
C HIS A 219 9.52 3.17 8.93
N LEU A 220 9.34 2.04 9.62
CA LEU A 220 10.11 1.68 10.81
C LEU A 220 11.60 1.49 10.54
N GLU A 221 11.96 0.89 9.40
CA GLU A 221 13.35 0.78 8.94
C GLU A 221 14.00 2.17 8.79
N LEU A 222 13.28 3.09 8.15
CA LEU A 222 13.78 4.45 7.91
C LEU A 222 13.78 5.32 9.17
N PHE A 223 12.79 5.16 10.05
CA PHE A 223 12.82 5.75 11.39
C PHE A 223 14.03 5.24 12.17
N SER A 224 14.28 3.93 12.14
CA SER A 224 15.42 3.31 12.83
C SER A 224 16.76 3.85 12.33
N GLU A 225 16.91 4.04 11.02
CA GLU A 225 18.11 4.65 10.43
C GLU A 225 18.33 6.06 11.00
N LYS A 226 17.29 6.90 11.03
CA LYS A 226 17.40 8.29 11.53
C LYS A 226 17.60 8.36 13.04
N LEU A 227 16.89 7.53 13.81
CA LEU A 227 17.06 7.47 15.27
C LEU A 227 18.45 6.94 15.66
N ARG A 228 18.99 5.96 14.93
CA ARG A 228 20.36 5.48 15.14
C ARG A 228 21.39 6.57 14.83
N ALA A 229 21.18 7.39 13.80
CA ALA A 229 22.03 8.54 13.53
C ALA A 229 21.97 9.58 14.68
N MET A 230 20.78 9.85 15.23
CA MET A 230 20.61 10.72 16.40
C MET A 230 21.30 10.16 17.65
N GLN A 231 21.19 8.85 17.89
CA GLN A 231 21.86 8.16 18.99
C GLN A 231 23.39 8.22 18.84
N GLY A 232 23.93 7.98 17.65
CA GLY A 232 25.35 8.13 17.36
C GLY A 232 25.87 9.55 17.53
N ALA A 233 25.02 10.55 17.31
CA ALA A 233 25.29 11.96 17.59
C ALA A 233 25.04 12.37 19.05
N SER A 234 24.74 11.41 19.95
CA SER A 234 24.41 11.66 21.37
C SER A 234 23.25 12.62 21.60
N GLN A 235 22.30 12.71 20.65
CA GLN A 235 21.08 13.50 20.81
C GLN A 235 20.01 12.75 21.61
N ILE A 236 20.03 11.43 21.56
CA ILE A 236 19.16 10.52 22.32
C ILE A 236 20.01 9.37 22.87
N GLU A 237 19.57 8.72 23.94
CA GLU A 237 20.28 7.60 24.55
C GLU A 237 19.80 6.25 24.00
N ARG A 238 18.49 6.09 23.83
CA ARG A 238 17.87 4.84 23.37
C ARG A 238 16.63 5.10 22.53
N PHE A 239 16.27 4.12 21.71
CA PHE A 239 15.02 4.12 20.98
C PHE A 239 14.50 2.71 20.74
N GLU A 240 13.20 2.60 20.50
CA GLU A 240 12.54 1.36 20.10
C GLU A 240 11.50 1.63 19.00
N VAL A 241 11.42 0.72 18.04
CA VAL A 241 10.44 0.75 16.96
C VAL A 241 9.57 -0.50 17.03
N HIS A 242 8.25 -0.29 17.08
CA HIS A 242 7.26 -1.33 17.32
C HIS A 242 6.44 -1.52 16.05
N HIS A 243 6.60 -2.68 15.40
CA HIS A 243 5.80 -3.05 14.25
C HIS A 243 4.43 -3.57 14.69
N VAL A 244 3.39 -2.83 14.34
CA VAL A 244 2.00 -3.24 14.59
C VAL A 244 1.54 -4.12 13.43
N ALA A 245 1.60 -5.44 13.63
CA ALA A 245 1.23 -6.39 12.60
C ALA A 245 -0.29 -6.43 12.39
N HIS A 246 -0.73 -6.21 11.15
CA HIS A 246 -2.13 -6.38 10.76
C HIS A 246 -2.38 -7.79 10.22
N LEU A 247 -3.17 -8.56 10.96
CA LEU A 247 -3.61 -9.88 10.53
C LEU A 247 -4.81 -9.74 9.57
N GLU A 248 -4.91 -10.61 8.57
CA GLU A 248 -6.03 -10.55 7.59
C GLU A 248 -7.40 -10.62 8.26
N ARG A 249 -7.53 -11.38 9.35
CA ARG A 249 -8.78 -11.51 10.11
C ARG A 249 -9.17 -10.23 10.85
N ASP A 250 -8.23 -9.30 11.04
CA ASP A 250 -8.46 -8.02 11.69
C ASP A 250 -8.64 -6.88 10.66
N GLU A 251 -8.68 -7.19 9.37
CA GLU A 251 -8.99 -6.20 8.33
C GLU A 251 -10.45 -5.77 8.47
N MET A 252 -10.66 -4.51 8.78
CA MET A 252 -11.97 -3.90 8.67
C MET A 252 -12.26 -3.60 7.20
N VAL A 253 -13.43 -4.00 6.74
CA VAL A 253 -13.92 -3.72 5.37
C VAL A 253 -15.19 -2.89 5.46
N MET A 254 -15.45 -2.10 4.43
CA MET A 254 -16.70 -1.35 4.33
C MET A 254 -17.82 -2.26 3.80
N PRO A 255 -19.10 -1.89 3.97
CA PRO A 255 -20.20 -2.54 3.27
C PRO A 255 -19.95 -2.56 1.76
N GLU A 256 -20.13 -3.70 1.11
CA GLU A 256 -19.68 -3.94 -0.27
C GLU A 256 -20.25 -2.91 -1.26
N GLU A 257 -21.52 -2.54 -1.10
CA GLU A 257 -22.21 -1.59 -1.98
C GLU A 257 -21.65 -0.17 -1.84
N LEU A 258 -21.33 0.24 -0.61
CA LEU A 258 -20.71 1.53 -0.33
C LEU A 258 -19.29 1.56 -0.87
N GLU A 259 -18.55 0.47 -0.68
CA GLU A 259 -17.18 0.36 -1.15
C GLU A 259 -17.07 0.39 -2.68
N ASP A 260 -17.96 -0.32 -3.39
CA ASP A 260 -18.05 -0.28 -4.85
C ASP A 260 -18.28 1.14 -5.37
N ALA A 261 -19.24 1.88 -4.78
CA ALA A 261 -19.48 3.27 -5.13
C ALA A 261 -18.26 4.16 -4.88
N LEU A 262 -17.63 4.05 -3.71
CA LEU A 262 -16.41 4.78 -3.35
C LEU A 262 -15.27 4.49 -4.34
N VAL A 263 -15.01 3.22 -4.64
CA VAL A 263 -13.94 2.81 -5.55
C VAL A 263 -14.15 3.36 -6.96
N ARG A 264 -15.38 3.31 -7.48
CA ARG A 264 -15.71 3.89 -8.78
C ARG A 264 -15.45 5.40 -8.82
N ASP A 265 -15.84 6.12 -7.78
CA ASP A 265 -15.58 7.56 -7.66
C ASP A 265 -14.09 7.87 -7.59
N LEU A 266 -13.32 7.11 -6.79
CA LEU A 266 -11.88 7.29 -6.66
C LEU A 266 -11.15 7.03 -7.99
N VAL A 267 -11.55 5.98 -8.71
CA VAL A 267 -11.02 5.67 -10.04
C VAL A 267 -11.37 6.77 -11.04
N ALA A 268 -12.61 7.26 -11.05
CA ALA A 268 -13.03 8.36 -11.91
C ALA A 268 -12.24 9.65 -11.63
N ALA A 269 -12.07 10.01 -10.36
CA ALA A 269 -11.27 11.17 -9.94
C ALA A 269 -9.77 11.01 -10.29
N CYS A 270 -9.23 9.80 -10.17
CA CYS A 270 -7.88 9.49 -10.61
C CYS A 270 -7.72 9.67 -12.12
N ASN A 271 -8.65 9.13 -12.91
CA ASN A 271 -8.66 9.30 -14.36
C ASN A 271 -8.77 10.76 -14.78
N ALA A 272 -9.62 11.56 -14.13
CA ALA A 272 -9.71 13.00 -14.37
C ALA A 272 -8.36 13.72 -14.13
N ARG A 273 -7.63 13.35 -13.07
CA ARG A 273 -6.28 13.88 -12.81
C ARG A 273 -5.27 13.50 -13.89
N ILE A 274 -5.33 12.26 -14.39
CA ILE A 274 -4.47 11.75 -15.47
C ILE A 274 -4.74 12.51 -16.77
N ILE A 275 -6.02 12.68 -17.14
CA ILE A 275 -6.42 13.45 -18.34
C ILE A 275 -5.91 14.88 -18.24
N ALA A 276 -6.17 15.57 -17.13
CA ALA A 276 -5.72 16.94 -16.93
C ALA A 276 -4.19 17.06 -16.95
N ALA A 277 -3.45 16.03 -16.51
CA ALA A 277 -1.99 15.99 -16.62
C ALA A 277 -1.52 15.87 -18.07
N LYS A 278 -2.13 14.96 -18.85
CA LYS A 278 -1.84 14.79 -20.28
C LYS A 278 -2.12 16.07 -21.07
N GLU A 279 -3.23 16.76 -20.79
CA GLU A 279 -3.57 18.04 -21.43
C GLU A 279 -2.53 19.12 -21.14
N ARG A 280 -2.07 19.24 -19.88
CA ARG A 280 -1.00 20.19 -19.51
C ARG A 280 0.32 19.90 -20.24
N GLU A 281 0.67 18.62 -20.38
CA GLU A 281 1.86 18.20 -21.11
C GLU A 281 1.75 18.56 -22.60
N ALA A 282 0.59 18.28 -23.23
CA ALA A 282 0.34 18.61 -24.63
C ALA A 282 0.39 20.12 -24.90
N MET A 283 -0.18 20.95 -24.01
CA MET A 283 -0.12 22.41 -24.10
C MET A 283 1.33 22.94 -23.99
N CYS A 284 2.14 22.39 -23.08
CA CYS A 284 3.53 22.79 -22.92
C CYS A 284 4.36 22.50 -24.18
N LEU A 285 4.11 21.37 -24.84
CA LEU A 285 4.76 21.00 -26.10
C LEU A 285 4.38 21.94 -27.26
N HIS A 286 3.12 22.38 -27.37
CA HIS A 286 2.71 23.31 -28.43
C HIS A 286 3.31 24.70 -28.28
N THR A 287 3.37 25.25 -27.06
CA THR A 287 3.92 26.59 -26.79
C THR A 287 5.44 26.72 -27.01
N GLY A 288 6.15 25.60 -27.20
CA GLY A 288 7.59 25.60 -27.50
C GLY A 288 7.93 25.80 -28.98
N THR A 289 6.94 25.77 -29.89
CA THR A 289 7.16 25.67 -31.34
C THR A 289 6.73 26.93 -32.11
N GLU A 290 5.98 27.85 -31.50
CA GLU A 290 5.52 29.09 -32.13
C GLU A 290 6.17 30.34 -31.53
N SER A 291 7.46 30.54 -31.83
CA SER A 291 8.06 31.88 -31.77
C SER A 291 9.20 31.98 -32.76
N SER A 292 8.86 32.01 -34.04
CA SER A 292 9.71 32.53 -35.13
C SER A 292 8.86 32.67 -36.38
N THR A 293 8.16 33.81 -36.51
CA THR A 293 7.97 34.57 -37.76
C THR A 293 6.81 35.54 -37.61
N THR A 294 7.12 36.80 -37.33
CA THR A 294 6.36 37.94 -37.88
C THR A 294 7.27 39.16 -37.89
N SER A 295 7.76 39.46 -39.09
CA SER A 295 8.49 40.65 -39.51
C SER A 295 7.57 41.88 -39.59
N LEU A 296 8.13 43.08 -39.36
CA LEU A 296 7.96 44.37 -40.09
C LEU A 296 8.50 45.55 -39.22
N PRO A 297 8.81 46.75 -39.77
CA PRO A 297 10.02 47.10 -40.52
C PRO A 297 10.84 48.26 -39.88
N GLU A 298 11.96 48.60 -40.53
CA GLU A 298 13.03 49.54 -40.18
C GLU A 298 12.60 51.00 -39.90
N ALA A 299 13.31 51.70 -39.00
CA ALA A 299 13.96 53.00 -39.25
C ALA A 299 14.69 53.57 -38.00
N GLY A 300 15.92 54.06 -38.18
CA GLY A 300 16.47 55.17 -37.37
C GLY A 300 17.68 54.85 -36.48
N ALA A 301 18.88 55.10 -37.00
CA ALA A 301 20.16 55.02 -36.30
C ALA A 301 20.37 56.10 -35.22
N VAL A 302 21.23 55.85 -34.23
CA VAL A 302 22.48 56.62 -33.92
C VAL A 302 23.10 56.20 -32.56
N ASN A 303 24.39 55.83 -32.63
CA ASN A 303 25.49 55.84 -31.66
C ASN A 303 25.33 55.38 -30.19
N GLY A 304 25.97 54.24 -29.90
CA GLY A 304 27.27 54.22 -29.20
C GLY A 304 27.27 54.31 -27.66
N ASN A 305 27.34 53.16 -26.97
CA ASN A 305 28.41 52.90 -26.01
C ASN A 305 28.48 51.43 -25.58
N LYS A 306 29.70 50.90 -25.54
CA LYS A 306 30.04 49.55 -25.05
C LYS A 306 30.07 49.55 -23.53
N THR A 307 29.16 48.81 -22.89
CA THR A 307 29.40 48.18 -21.59
C THR A 307 28.76 46.78 -21.59
N HIS A 308 29.58 45.77 -21.35
CA HIS A 308 29.17 44.36 -21.25
C HIS A 308 28.33 44.16 -19.99
N ASN A 309 27.02 43.98 -20.13
CA ASN A 309 26.15 43.41 -19.11
C ASN A 309 25.77 42.00 -19.54
N HIS A 310 26.39 40.99 -18.94
CA HIS A 310 26.05 39.58 -19.14
C HIS A 310 24.85 39.22 -18.25
N HIS A 311 23.66 39.69 -18.63
CA HIS A 311 22.41 39.10 -18.11
C HIS A 311 22.20 37.76 -18.80
N GLN A 312 22.69 36.69 -18.16
CA GLN A 312 22.31 35.33 -18.50
C GLN A 312 20.79 35.17 -18.31
N HIS A 313 20.07 35.06 -19.43
CA HIS A 313 18.74 34.47 -19.47
C HIS A 313 18.82 33.03 -18.97
N ARG A 314 18.63 32.85 -17.65
CA ARG A 314 18.33 31.57 -17.03
C ARG A 314 17.00 31.08 -17.62
N ARG A 315 17.08 30.18 -18.61
CA ARG A 315 15.98 29.28 -18.97
C ARG A 315 15.56 28.57 -17.67
N ARG A 316 14.45 29.02 -17.08
CA ARG A 316 13.75 28.29 -16.01
C ARG A 316 13.25 27.00 -16.64
N VAL A 317 14.05 25.95 -16.58
CA VAL A 317 13.57 24.57 -16.69
C VAL A 317 12.59 24.41 -15.54
N LEU A 318 11.29 24.47 -15.83
CA LEU A 318 10.24 24.06 -14.91
C LEU A 318 10.62 22.66 -14.44
N ALA A 319 11.03 22.55 -13.17
CA ALA A 319 11.32 21.28 -12.54
C ALA A 319 10.08 20.40 -12.75
N ARG A 320 10.26 19.31 -13.49
CA ARG A 320 9.23 18.29 -13.68
C ARG A 320 8.71 17.92 -12.29
N ARG A 321 7.45 18.25 -12.00
CA ARG A 321 6.74 17.60 -10.90
C ARG A 321 6.71 16.12 -11.24
N THR A 322 7.58 15.32 -10.64
CA THR A 322 7.38 13.89 -10.48
C THR A 322 6.19 13.70 -9.55
N SER A 323 4.98 13.98 -10.05
CA SER A 323 3.76 13.52 -9.39
C SER A 323 3.71 12.01 -9.60
N ALA A 324 3.92 11.31 -8.49
CA ALA A 324 3.93 9.87 -8.33
C ALA A 324 2.55 9.25 -8.61
N SER A 325 2.05 9.37 -9.85
CA SER A 325 1.08 8.44 -10.40
C SER A 325 1.89 7.36 -11.10
N LEU A 326 1.81 6.11 -10.63
CA LEU A 326 2.37 4.95 -11.34
C LEU A 326 1.71 4.77 -12.71
N PHE A 327 0.50 5.29 -12.88
CA PHE A 327 -0.26 5.19 -14.11
C PHE A 327 -0.09 6.44 -14.95
N ARG A 328 0.45 6.23 -16.16
CA ARG A 328 0.31 7.16 -17.29
C ARG A 328 -0.99 6.92 -18.05
N ASP A 329 -1.70 5.85 -17.75
CA ASP A 329 -2.87 5.39 -18.51
C ASP A 329 -4.14 5.41 -17.66
N LEU A 330 -5.28 5.46 -18.35
CA LEU A 330 -6.57 5.48 -17.67
C LEU A 330 -6.83 4.13 -17.00
N LEU A 331 -7.32 4.20 -15.77
CA LEU A 331 -7.74 3.06 -14.98
C LEU A 331 -9.11 2.60 -15.45
N GLU A 332 -9.20 1.37 -15.96
CA GLU A 332 -10.47 0.75 -16.32
C GLU A 332 -10.73 -0.47 -15.43
N LEU A 333 -11.87 -0.46 -14.73
CA LEU A 333 -12.30 -1.58 -13.89
C LEU A 333 -12.80 -2.72 -14.78
N THR A 334 -12.21 -3.90 -14.63
CA THR A 334 -12.59 -5.09 -15.41
C THR A 334 -12.81 -6.29 -14.51
N PRO A 335 -13.83 -7.13 -14.77
CA PRO A 335 -13.93 -8.42 -14.09
C PRO A 335 -12.70 -9.29 -14.38
N GLU A 336 -12.13 -9.86 -13.33
CA GLU A 336 -10.98 -10.75 -13.36
C GLU A 336 -11.32 -12.01 -12.58
N VAL A 337 -10.96 -13.18 -13.13
CA VAL A 337 -11.04 -14.44 -12.39
C VAL A 337 -9.80 -14.51 -11.51
N ARG A 338 -9.98 -14.53 -10.18
CA ARG A 338 -8.87 -14.69 -9.24
C ARG A 338 -8.34 -16.12 -9.24
N TYR A 339 -9.25 -17.08 -9.18
CA TYR A 339 -8.93 -18.50 -9.25
C TYR A 339 -10.15 -19.30 -9.70
N THR A 340 -9.88 -20.48 -10.25
CA THR A 340 -10.89 -21.51 -10.48
C THR A 340 -10.70 -22.60 -9.43
N GLY A 341 -11.80 -23.07 -8.85
CA GLY A 341 -11.74 -24.03 -7.76
C GLY A 341 -13.01 -24.84 -7.61
N VAL A 342 -12.92 -25.89 -6.81
CA VAL A 342 -14.06 -26.68 -6.34
C VAL A 342 -14.56 -26.04 -5.05
N MET A 343 -15.65 -25.28 -5.14
CA MET A 343 -16.26 -24.57 -4.00
C MET A 343 -17.05 -25.55 -3.16
N LEU A 344 -16.66 -25.73 -1.90
CA LEU A 344 -17.29 -26.72 -1.02
C LEU A 344 -18.70 -26.28 -0.62
N ASP A 345 -19.61 -27.24 -0.52
CA ASP A 345 -20.91 -26.99 0.09
C ASP A 345 -20.80 -26.82 1.62
N LYS A 346 -21.84 -26.23 2.20
CA LYS A 346 -21.89 -25.89 3.62
C LYS A 346 -21.71 -27.13 4.52
N ASP A 347 -22.27 -28.26 4.13
CA ASP A 347 -22.23 -29.50 4.91
C ASP A 347 -20.82 -30.10 4.91
N SER A 348 -20.14 -30.09 3.76
CA SER A 348 -18.75 -30.54 3.63
C SER A 348 -17.81 -29.65 4.44
N ARG A 349 -17.97 -28.33 4.36
CA ARG A 349 -17.22 -27.37 5.17
C ARG A 349 -17.44 -27.59 6.67
N THR A 350 -18.69 -27.77 7.09
CA THR A 350 -19.03 -27.99 8.50
C THR A 350 -18.40 -29.28 9.03
N ARG A 351 -18.44 -30.37 8.25
CA ARG A 351 -17.81 -31.64 8.63
C ARG A 351 -16.30 -31.55 8.74
N LEU A 352 -15.63 -30.86 7.81
CA LEU A 352 -14.19 -30.64 7.88
C LEU A 352 -13.79 -29.81 9.10
N LEU A 353 -14.50 -28.72 9.38
CA LEU A 353 -14.21 -27.85 10.52
C LEU A 353 -14.51 -28.52 11.87
N ALA A 354 -15.50 -29.40 11.92
CA ALA A 354 -15.78 -30.21 13.09
C ALA A 354 -14.69 -31.28 13.32
N ALA A 355 -14.20 -31.92 12.24
CA ALA A 355 -13.13 -32.93 12.33
C ALA A 355 -11.76 -32.31 12.62
N PHE A 356 -11.51 -31.09 12.12
CA PHE A 356 -10.23 -30.40 12.22
C PHE A 356 -10.45 -28.98 12.73
N PRO A 357 -10.62 -28.79 14.06
CA PRO A 357 -10.72 -27.46 14.65
C PRO A 357 -9.39 -26.69 14.52
N PRO A 358 -9.40 -25.35 14.62
CA PRO A 358 -8.17 -24.56 14.57
C PRO A 358 -7.24 -24.93 15.73
N PRO A 359 -5.92 -25.03 15.50
CA PRO A 359 -4.95 -25.34 16.57
C PRO A 359 -4.97 -24.32 17.72
N GLU A 360 -5.17 -23.05 17.41
CA GLU A 360 -5.38 -21.98 18.38
C GLU A 360 -6.58 -21.13 17.97
N ALA A 361 -7.27 -20.52 18.94
CA ALA A 361 -8.36 -19.57 18.67
C ALA A 361 -7.92 -18.36 17.84
N THR A 362 -6.61 -18.12 17.75
CA THR A 362 -6.04 -17.03 16.97
C THR A 362 -5.94 -17.33 15.47
N TRP A 363 -6.13 -18.58 15.05
CA TRP A 363 -5.94 -18.96 13.65
C TRP A 363 -7.19 -18.64 12.82
N ALA A 364 -6.97 -18.19 11.58
CA ALA A 364 -8.03 -17.88 10.64
C ALA A 364 -8.46 -19.13 9.87
N THR A 365 -9.76 -19.41 9.81
CA THR A 365 -10.33 -20.50 9.02
C THR A 365 -10.47 -20.11 7.54
N LYS A 366 -10.04 -20.99 6.62
CA LYS A 366 -10.03 -20.78 5.16
C LYS A 366 -10.60 -21.97 4.36
N CYS A 367 -11.37 -22.83 5.03
CA CYS A 367 -11.90 -24.11 4.51
C CYS A 367 -13.05 -23.93 3.51
N ASP A 368 -12.82 -23.29 2.37
CA ASP A 368 -13.89 -22.90 1.45
C ASP A 368 -13.84 -23.63 0.10
N HIS A 369 -12.66 -24.02 -0.37
CA HIS A 369 -12.49 -24.58 -1.71
C HIS A 369 -11.22 -25.43 -1.86
N VAL A 370 -11.17 -26.21 -2.95
CA VAL A 370 -9.94 -26.77 -3.53
C VAL A 370 -9.55 -25.89 -4.70
N THR A 371 -8.33 -25.35 -4.72
CA THR A 371 -7.86 -24.57 -5.89
C THR A 371 -7.52 -25.51 -7.05
N ILE A 372 -8.15 -25.30 -8.22
CA ILE A 372 -7.81 -26.02 -9.45
C ILE A 372 -6.62 -25.32 -10.12
N ASN A 373 -6.71 -24.01 -10.32
CA ASN A 373 -5.61 -23.16 -10.78
C ASN A 373 -5.86 -21.70 -10.39
N LEU A 374 -4.80 -20.89 -10.41
CA LEU A 374 -4.92 -19.43 -10.29
C LEU A 374 -5.35 -18.85 -11.64
N GLY A 375 -6.26 -17.88 -11.60
CA GLY A 375 -6.89 -17.33 -12.80
C GLY A 375 -8.01 -18.20 -13.39
N ALA A 376 -8.46 -17.79 -14.58
CA ALA A 376 -9.41 -18.56 -15.38
C ALA A 376 -8.77 -19.88 -15.81
N ALA A 377 -9.51 -20.97 -15.66
CA ALA A 377 -9.01 -22.29 -16.00
C ALA A 377 -9.02 -22.54 -17.51
N LYS A 378 -8.03 -23.29 -17.98
CA LYS A 378 -8.03 -23.77 -19.37
C LYS A 378 -9.09 -24.85 -19.53
N PRO A 379 -9.85 -24.89 -20.64
CA PRO A 379 -10.86 -25.94 -20.88
C PRO A 379 -10.32 -27.36 -20.69
N ALA A 380 -9.08 -27.62 -21.13
CA ALA A 380 -8.43 -28.92 -20.96
C ALA A 380 -8.27 -29.41 -19.51
N LEU A 381 -8.34 -28.51 -18.52
CA LEU A 381 -8.27 -28.86 -17.10
C LEU A 381 -9.67 -29.04 -16.47
N VAL A 382 -10.66 -28.28 -16.94
CA VAL A 382 -12.01 -28.24 -16.35
C VAL A 382 -12.99 -29.18 -17.06
N ASP A 383 -12.91 -29.28 -18.38
CA ASP A 383 -13.82 -30.11 -19.18
C ASP A 383 -13.78 -31.58 -18.75
N PRO A 384 -12.61 -32.19 -18.46
CA PRO A 384 -12.57 -33.56 -17.95
C PRO A 384 -13.24 -33.74 -16.58
N LEU A 385 -13.36 -32.66 -15.80
CA LEU A 385 -14.06 -32.63 -14.51
C LEU A 385 -15.56 -32.32 -14.69
N GLY A 386 -16.03 -32.15 -15.93
CA GLY A 386 -17.41 -31.84 -16.29
C GLY A 386 -17.70 -30.36 -16.56
N GLY A 387 -16.69 -29.48 -16.55
CA GLY A 387 -16.89 -28.06 -16.83
C GLY A 387 -17.32 -27.22 -15.62
N LEU A 388 -17.41 -25.90 -15.82
CA LEU A 388 -17.89 -24.96 -14.80
C LEU A 388 -19.36 -25.23 -14.44
N GLY A 389 -19.70 -25.10 -13.17
CA GLY A 389 -21.02 -25.38 -12.62
C GLY A 389 -21.26 -26.85 -12.28
N THR A 390 -20.38 -27.75 -12.70
CA THR A 390 -20.50 -29.17 -12.36
C THR A 390 -20.24 -29.42 -10.89
N VAL A 391 -21.12 -30.22 -10.28
CA VAL A 391 -20.99 -30.69 -8.91
C VAL A 391 -20.18 -31.98 -8.92
N ILE A 392 -19.08 -32.01 -8.18
CA ILE A 392 -18.22 -33.17 -8.03
C ILE A 392 -18.14 -33.62 -6.58
N THR A 393 -17.73 -34.88 -6.42
CA THR A 393 -17.45 -35.47 -5.11
C THR A 393 -15.94 -35.71 -5.01
N LEU A 394 -15.38 -35.45 -3.84
CA LEU A 394 -13.95 -35.61 -3.53
C LEU A 394 -13.81 -36.31 -2.18
N ASP A 395 -12.71 -37.01 -1.95
CA ASP A 395 -12.40 -37.58 -0.64
C ASP A 395 -11.24 -36.82 0.00
N ALA A 396 -11.41 -36.32 1.22
CA ALA A 396 -10.28 -35.89 2.04
C ALA A 396 -9.58 -37.12 2.61
N VAL A 397 -8.28 -37.28 2.33
CA VAL A 397 -7.54 -38.53 2.56
C VAL A 397 -6.35 -38.41 3.49
N ALA A 398 -5.81 -37.20 3.67
CA ALA A 398 -4.69 -36.97 4.58
C ALA A 398 -4.76 -35.58 5.21
N LEU A 399 -4.28 -35.44 6.44
CA LEU A 399 -4.06 -34.16 7.11
C LEU A 399 -2.59 -33.75 6.93
N GLY A 400 -2.36 -32.52 6.52
CA GLY A 400 -1.03 -31.94 6.41
C GLY A 400 -0.90 -30.68 7.24
N GLU A 401 0.30 -30.45 7.77
CA GLU A 401 0.60 -29.26 8.57
C GLU A 401 1.99 -28.72 8.28
N THR A 402 2.11 -27.40 8.32
CA THR A 402 3.38 -26.72 8.56
C THR A 402 3.28 -26.16 9.98
N PRO A 403 4.06 -26.68 10.95
CA PRO A 403 3.93 -26.32 12.36
C PRO A 403 3.96 -24.81 12.58
N GLY A 404 2.97 -24.28 13.31
CA GLY A 404 2.85 -22.85 13.61
C GLY A 404 2.43 -21.95 12.44
N VAL A 405 2.13 -22.52 11.26
CA VAL A 405 1.90 -21.74 10.03
C VAL A 405 0.55 -22.05 9.39
N VAL A 406 0.29 -23.29 9.00
CA VAL A 406 -0.91 -23.65 8.22
C VAL A 406 -1.26 -25.13 8.37
N THR A 407 -2.55 -25.43 8.33
CA THR A 407 -3.09 -26.79 8.24
C THR A 407 -3.92 -26.93 6.97
N ALA A 408 -3.90 -28.13 6.37
CA ALA A 408 -4.65 -28.43 5.16
C ALA A 408 -5.04 -29.92 5.11
N VAL A 409 -6.06 -30.25 4.32
CA VAL A 409 -6.40 -31.63 4.01
C VAL A 409 -6.15 -31.93 2.54
N LEU A 410 -5.43 -33.01 2.28
CA LEU A 410 -5.20 -33.53 0.94
C LEU A 410 -6.50 -34.13 0.42
N VAL A 411 -6.84 -33.84 -0.83
CA VAL A 411 -8.03 -34.38 -1.48
C VAL A 411 -7.67 -35.22 -2.70
N SER A 412 -8.46 -36.27 -2.93
CA SER A 412 -8.36 -37.09 -4.13
C SER A 412 -9.74 -37.32 -4.73
N HIS A 413 -9.76 -37.86 -5.95
CA HIS A 413 -10.98 -38.44 -6.49
C HIS A 413 -11.48 -39.55 -5.56
N PRO A 414 -12.81 -39.75 -5.45
CA PRO A 414 -13.35 -40.84 -4.69
C PRO A 414 -12.78 -42.15 -5.20
N GLN A 415 -12.30 -43.00 -4.29
CA GLN A 415 -11.91 -44.34 -4.71
C GLN A 415 -13.19 -45.05 -5.19
N SER A 416 -13.25 -45.44 -6.46
CA SER A 416 -14.30 -46.36 -6.91
C SER A 416 -14.23 -47.56 -5.98
N ALA A 417 -15.29 -47.75 -5.18
CA ALA A 417 -15.45 -48.95 -4.40
C ALA A 417 -15.22 -50.11 -5.36
N SER A 418 -14.12 -50.85 -5.15
CA SER A 418 -13.85 -52.05 -5.91
C SER A 418 -14.98 -53.02 -5.60
N GLN A 419 -16.03 -52.99 -6.42
CA GLN A 419 -17.00 -54.05 -6.46
C GLN A 419 -16.20 -55.29 -6.84
N SER A 420 -16.02 -56.18 -5.87
CA SER A 420 -15.57 -57.54 -6.10
C SER A 420 -16.63 -58.24 -6.94
N VAL A 421 -16.61 -58.01 -8.24
CA VAL A 421 -17.33 -58.82 -9.22
C VAL A 421 -16.33 -59.85 -9.75
N PRO A 422 -16.58 -61.16 -9.63
CA PRO A 422 -15.72 -62.15 -10.27
C PRO A 422 -15.88 -62.03 -11.79
N ASN A 423 -14.80 -61.66 -12.48
CA ASN A 423 -14.51 -61.72 -13.91
C ASN A 423 -15.68 -61.84 -14.92
N PRO A 424 -15.68 -60.95 -15.92
CA PRO A 424 -15.26 -61.38 -17.26
C PRO A 424 -14.10 -60.47 -17.80
N PRO A 425 -13.50 -60.74 -18.99
CA PRO A 425 -12.15 -60.33 -19.34
C PRO A 425 -11.99 -58.80 -19.39
N PRO A 426 -10.76 -58.26 -19.20
CA PRO A 426 -10.57 -56.82 -19.00
C PRO A 426 -10.98 -56.06 -20.28
N PRO A 427 -11.97 -55.16 -20.22
CA PRO A 427 -11.93 -53.99 -21.11
C PRO A 427 -10.63 -53.23 -20.82
N ALA A 428 -10.13 -52.50 -21.81
CA ALA A 428 -8.94 -51.66 -21.67
C ALA A 428 -8.97 -50.91 -20.32
N PRO A 429 -7.83 -50.79 -19.60
CA PRO A 429 -7.81 -50.11 -18.31
C PRO A 429 -8.48 -48.74 -18.48
N PRO A 430 -9.42 -48.37 -17.58
CA PRO A 430 -10.05 -47.07 -17.67
C PRO A 430 -8.98 -45.99 -17.71
N PRO A 431 -9.16 -44.93 -18.50
CA PRO A 431 -8.21 -43.82 -18.51
C PRO A 431 -7.98 -43.35 -17.07
N PRO A 432 -6.74 -42.95 -16.72
CA PRO A 432 -6.46 -42.43 -15.39
C PRO A 432 -7.41 -41.27 -15.10
N PRO A 433 -7.85 -41.11 -13.84
CA PRO A 433 -8.75 -40.02 -13.49
C PRO A 433 -8.11 -38.69 -13.89
N PRO A 434 -8.90 -37.73 -14.39
CA PRO A 434 -8.38 -36.44 -14.81
C PRO A 434 -7.69 -35.72 -13.64
N SER A 435 -6.64 -34.95 -13.94
CA SER A 435 -5.98 -34.14 -12.91
C SER A 435 -6.98 -33.17 -12.29
N LEU A 436 -7.08 -33.19 -10.96
CA LEU A 436 -8.00 -32.32 -10.22
C LEU A 436 -7.52 -30.86 -10.16
N SER A 437 -6.21 -30.64 -10.21
CA SER A 437 -5.58 -29.34 -10.01
C SER A 437 -4.24 -29.25 -10.74
N GLU A 438 -3.74 -28.03 -10.98
CA GLU A 438 -2.34 -27.78 -11.36
C GLU A 438 -1.40 -27.94 -10.15
N ASN A 439 -1.91 -27.87 -8.93
CA ASN A 439 -1.13 -28.15 -7.73
C ASN A 439 -0.77 -29.63 -7.68
N THR A 440 0.52 -29.93 -7.41
CA THR A 440 1.02 -31.31 -7.25
C THR A 440 0.23 -32.09 -6.20
N ASN A 441 -0.15 -31.42 -5.11
CA ASN A 441 -0.95 -31.96 -4.03
C ASN A 441 -2.25 -31.16 -3.96
N PRO A 442 -3.35 -31.61 -4.60
CA PRO A 442 -4.65 -30.96 -4.48
C PRO A 442 -5.11 -31.01 -3.02
N HIS A 443 -5.42 -29.85 -2.42
CA HIS A 443 -5.77 -29.77 -1.00
C HIS A 443 -6.76 -28.64 -0.71
N ILE A 444 -7.32 -28.67 0.49
CA ILE A 444 -8.15 -27.61 1.07
C ILE A 444 -7.36 -27.02 2.24
N THR A 445 -7.03 -25.73 2.17
CA THR A 445 -6.47 -25.02 3.33
C THR A 445 -7.52 -24.94 4.43
N LEU A 446 -7.21 -25.42 5.63
CA LEU A 446 -8.15 -25.42 6.76
C LEU A 446 -8.00 -24.16 7.60
N HIS A 447 -6.81 -23.98 8.19
CA HIS A 447 -6.52 -22.87 9.11
C HIS A 447 -5.14 -22.30 8.86
N VAL A 448 -5.00 -20.99 9.02
CA VAL A 448 -3.75 -20.25 8.84
C VAL A 448 -3.44 -19.46 10.10
N ALA A 449 -2.20 -19.57 10.57
CA ALA A 449 -1.70 -18.84 11.72
C ALA A 449 -1.66 -17.32 11.45
N PRO A 450 -1.77 -16.48 12.50
CA PRO A 450 -1.52 -15.05 12.41
C PRO A 450 -0.27 -14.70 11.59
N GLY A 451 -0.39 -13.76 10.66
CA GLY A 451 0.72 -13.21 9.86
C GLY A 451 1.11 -14.06 8.65
N HIS A 452 0.53 -15.25 8.50
CA HIS A 452 0.82 -16.17 7.41
C HIS A 452 -0.28 -16.14 6.34
N LYS A 453 0.01 -16.70 5.16
CA LYS A 453 -0.89 -16.68 4.01
C LYS A 453 -1.32 -18.10 3.61
N PRO A 454 -2.56 -18.28 3.10
CA PRO A 454 -3.08 -19.60 2.71
C PRO A 454 -2.20 -20.35 1.71
N HIS A 455 -1.59 -19.66 0.74
CA HIS A 455 -0.77 -20.30 -0.30
C HIS A 455 0.43 -21.09 0.23
N LEU A 456 0.83 -20.87 1.49
CA LEU A 456 1.86 -21.66 2.15
C LEU A 456 1.47 -23.13 2.32
N SER A 457 0.18 -23.49 2.24
CA SER A 457 -0.25 -24.89 2.24
C SER A 457 0.23 -25.67 1.01
N ASN A 458 0.57 -24.98 -0.10
CA ASN A 458 1.20 -25.61 -1.26
C ASN A 458 2.58 -26.22 -0.94
N ALA A 459 3.25 -25.73 0.12
CA ALA A 459 4.58 -26.19 0.53
C ALA A 459 4.55 -27.34 1.55
N ILE A 460 3.36 -27.83 1.94
CA ILE A 460 3.24 -28.96 2.87
C ILE A 460 3.78 -30.23 2.23
N THR A 461 4.69 -30.88 2.94
CA THR A 461 5.34 -32.14 2.54
C THR A 461 5.00 -33.30 3.46
N ASP A 462 4.75 -33.05 4.75
CA ASP A 462 4.28 -34.06 5.71
C ASP A 462 2.76 -34.20 5.63
N TRP A 463 2.30 -35.26 4.96
CA TRP A 463 0.88 -35.61 4.84
C TRP A 463 0.60 -36.92 5.58
N ARG A 464 -0.21 -36.84 6.63
CA ARG A 464 -0.58 -37.98 7.48
C ARG A 464 -1.94 -38.55 7.03
N PRO A 465 -2.00 -39.81 6.56
CA PRO A 465 -3.24 -40.42 6.11
C PRO A 465 -4.33 -40.39 7.17
N LEU A 466 -5.57 -40.12 6.76
CA LEU A 466 -6.74 -40.19 7.62
C LEU A 466 -7.18 -41.65 7.80
N PRO A 467 -7.61 -42.08 9.00
CA PRO A 467 -8.12 -43.43 9.22
C PRO A 467 -9.37 -43.74 8.39
N THR A 468 -10.17 -42.71 8.09
CA THR A 468 -11.36 -42.82 7.26
C THR A 468 -11.45 -41.56 6.40
N ALA A 469 -11.59 -41.75 5.09
CA ALA A 469 -11.74 -40.64 4.17
C ALA A 469 -13.06 -39.90 4.45
N ILE A 470 -13.01 -38.57 4.40
CA ILE A 470 -14.22 -37.74 4.53
C ILE A 470 -14.66 -37.36 3.12
N THR A 471 -15.79 -37.92 2.68
CA THR A 471 -16.36 -37.58 1.37
C THR A 471 -16.95 -36.18 1.39
N LEU A 472 -16.54 -35.35 0.45
CA LEU A 472 -16.86 -33.93 0.29
C LEU A 472 -17.60 -33.71 -1.02
N ARG A 473 -18.43 -32.69 -1.05
CA ARG A 473 -19.14 -32.25 -2.25
C ARG A 473 -18.85 -30.79 -2.50
N GLY A 474 -18.63 -30.45 -3.76
CA GLY A 474 -18.41 -29.08 -4.18
C GLY A 474 -18.71 -28.83 -5.64
N THR A 475 -18.83 -27.55 -5.99
CA THR A 475 -19.16 -27.09 -7.34
C THR A 475 -17.93 -26.43 -7.96
N ILE A 476 -17.59 -26.83 -9.17
CA ILE A 476 -16.51 -26.19 -9.93
C ILE A 476 -16.97 -24.79 -10.32
N ALA A 477 -16.28 -23.74 -9.85
CA ALA A 477 -16.63 -22.36 -10.14
C ALA A 477 -15.41 -21.44 -10.13
N GLU A 478 -15.60 -20.26 -10.68
CA GLU A 478 -14.62 -19.18 -10.70
C GLU A 478 -14.91 -18.18 -9.58
N LYS A 479 -13.87 -17.79 -8.83
CA LYS A 479 -13.97 -16.65 -7.91
C LYS A 479 -13.59 -15.38 -8.67
N HIS A 480 -14.58 -14.53 -8.93
CA HIS A 480 -14.37 -13.23 -9.58
C HIS A 480 -14.03 -12.13 -8.58
N VAL A 481 -13.24 -11.18 -9.07
CA VAL A 481 -12.95 -9.87 -8.48
C VAL A 481 -12.89 -8.82 -9.60
N PHE A 482 -12.81 -7.55 -9.24
CA PHE A 482 -12.53 -6.48 -10.19
C PHE A 482 -11.05 -6.11 -10.15
N GLY A 483 -10.42 -6.10 -11.32
CA GLY A 483 -9.04 -5.67 -11.54
C GLY A 483 -8.95 -4.42 -12.40
N LEU A 484 -7.72 -4.04 -12.70
CA LEU A 484 -7.41 -3.00 -13.67
C LEU A 484 -7.18 -3.66 -15.03
N ARG A 485 -7.73 -3.08 -16.10
CA ARG A 485 -7.37 -3.46 -17.46
C ARG A 485 -5.88 -3.17 -17.64
N VAL A 486 -5.08 -4.23 -17.68
CA VAL A 486 -3.72 -4.14 -18.18
C VAL A 486 -3.84 -4.28 -19.69
N GLU A 487 -3.70 -3.17 -20.43
CA GLU A 487 -3.32 -3.31 -21.83
C GLU A 487 -2.00 -4.08 -21.82
N LYS A 488 -2.05 -5.35 -22.26
CA LYS A 488 -0.82 -6.04 -22.65
C LYS A 488 -0.29 -5.20 -23.79
N HIS A 489 0.66 -4.30 -23.49
CA HIS A 489 1.48 -3.71 -24.55
C HIS A 489 1.89 -4.89 -25.44
N PRO A 490 1.73 -4.76 -26.77
CA PRO A 490 2.11 -5.82 -27.68
C PRO A 490 3.50 -6.28 -27.26
N PRO A 491 3.73 -7.61 -27.13
CA PRO A 491 4.97 -8.12 -26.57
C PRO A 491 6.09 -7.34 -27.22
N GLN A 492 6.83 -6.56 -26.44
CA GLN A 492 7.96 -5.81 -26.96
C GLN A 492 8.74 -6.83 -27.76
N ARG A 493 8.86 -6.62 -29.08
CA ARG A 493 9.60 -7.53 -29.96
C ARG A 493 10.88 -7.84 -29.21
N ARG A 494 11.14 -9.13 -28.95
CA ARG A 494 12.34 -9.54 -28.21
C ARG A 494 13.50 -8.78 -28.82
N GLN A 495 14.07 -7.86 -28.03
CA GLN A 495 15.18 -7.06 -28.49
C GLN A 495 16.30 -8.04 -28.85
N GLU A 496 16.76 -7.98 -30.10
CA GLU A 496 17.73 -8.96 -30.60
C GLU A 496 19.10 -8.77 -29.96
N VAL A 497 19.38 -7.58 -29.40
CA VAL A 497 20.58 -7.26 -28.66
C VAL A 497 20.25 -6.94 -27.19
N SER A 498 20.84 -7.71 -26.27
CA SER A 498 20.79 -7.42 -24.84
C SER A 498 21.78 -6.30 -24.50
N ILE A 499 21.28 -5.06 -24.43
CA ILE A 499 22.10 -3.88 -24.09
C ILE A 499 22.67 -4.00 -22.68
N GLY A 500 21.88 -4.52 -21.72
CA GLY A 500 22.35 -4.74 -20.36
C GLY A 500 23.54 -5.70 -20.28
N GLU A 501 23.56 -6.72 -21.13
CA GLU A 501 24.69 -7.66 -21.22
C GLU A 501 25.93 -7.00 -21.84
N LEU A 502 25.73 -6.16 -22.87
CA LEU A 502 26.82 -5.38 -23.47
C LEU A 502 27.44 -4.39 -22.48
N VAL A 503 26.60 -3.69 -21.71
CA VAL A 503 27.05 -2.76 -20.67
C VAL A 503 27.85 -3.52 -19.59
N LYS A 504 27.34 -4.64 -19.08
CA LYS A 504 28.07 -5.45 -18.09
C LYS A 504 29.39 -6.01 -18.62
N ARG A 505 29.45 -6.32 -19.92
CA ARG A 505 30.67 -6.84 -20.56
C ARG A 505 31.77 -5.78 -20.67
N HIS A 506 31.43 -4.58 -21.11
CA HIS A 506 32.42 -3.51 -21.37
C HIS A 506 32.65 -2.59 -20.17
N HIS A 507 31.70 -2.54 -19.24
CA HIS A 507 31.77 -1.75 -18.00
C HIS A 507 31.49 -2.63 -16.77
N PRO A 508 32.38 -3.58 -16.45
CA PRO A 508 32.15 -4.56 -15.37
C PRO A 508 32.09 -3.92 -13.97
N ALA A 509 32.56 -2.68 -13.82
CA ALA A 509 32.48 -1.91 -12.57
C ALA A 509 31.06 -1.41 -12.27
N LEU A 510 30.16 -1.35 -13.27
CA LEU A 510 28.78 -0.90 -13.08
C LEU A 510 27.93 -2.02 -12.48
N VAL A 511 27.24 -1.72 -11.37
CA VAL A 511 26.31 -2.65 -10.71
C VAL A 511 24.95 -2.00 -10.46
N GLY A 512 23.90 -2.83 -10.38
CA GLY A 512 22.56 -2.41 -9.98
C GLY A 512 22.03 -1.18 -10.75
N ALA A 513 21.81 -0.08 -10.03
CA ALA A 513 21.20 1.13 -10.58
C ALA A 513 22.04 1.82 -11.67
N ASP A 514 23.37 1.67 -11.64
CA ASP A 514 24.26 2.33 -12.61
C ASP A 514 24.27 1.63 -13.96
N VAL A 515 24.08 0.30 -13.99
CA VAL A 515 23.76 -0.44 -15.22
C VAL A 515 22.46 0.09 -15.84
N GLY A 516 21.45 0.37 -15.01
CA GLY A 516 20.19 0.95 -15.47
C GLY A 516 20.32 2.36 -16.04
N LYS A 517 21.24 3.19 -15.52
CA LYS A 517 21.57 4.51 -16.10
C LYS A 517 22.28 4.36 -17.46
N ALA A 518 23.26 3.48 -17.55
CA ALA A 518 23.99 3.20 -18.78
C ALA A 518 23.06 2.69 -19.89
N VAL A 519 22.19 1.72 -19.59
CA VAL A 519 21.20 1.19 -20.54
C VAL A 519 20.26 2.29 -21.05
N ARG A 520 19.81 3.21 -20.18
CA ARG A 520 18.98 4.35 -20.60
C ARG A 520 19.71 5.29 -21.55
N ALA A 521 20.99 5.60 -21.27
CA ALA A 521 21.78 6.47 -22.13
C ALA A 521 22.02 5.84 -23.53
N VAL A 522 22.20 4.52 -23.60
CA VAL A 522 22.25 3.79 -24.88
C VAL A 522 20.92 3.89 -25.61
N HIS A 523 19.79 3.70 -24.93
CA HIS A 523 18.46 3.87 -25.54
C HIS A 523 18.22 5.29 -26.05
N GLU A 524 18.61 6.33 -25.29
CA GLU A 524 18.50 7.73 -25.72
C GLU A 524 19.37 8.03 -26.96
N TRP A 525 20.55 7.43 -27.03
CA TRP A 525 21.40 7.55 -28.22
C TRP A 525 20.80 6.81 -29.43
N MET A 526 20.26 5.60 -29.23
CA MET A 526 19.57 4.84 -30.27
C MET A 526 18.36 5.61 -30.81
N GLU A 527 17.59 6.27 -29.93
CA GLU A 527 16.46 7.10 -30.32
C GLU A 527 16.91 8.32 -31.13
N LYS A 528 17.96 9.03 -30.68
CA LYS A 528 18.53 10.19 -31.40
C LYS A 528 19.12 9.84 -32.76
N THR A 529 19.59 8.61 -32.92
CA THR A 529 20.20 8.11 -34.17
C THR A 529 19.22 7.32 -35.02
N PHE A 530 17.95 7.21 -34.61
CA PHE A 530 16.93 6.37 -35.25
C PHE A 530 17.39 4.90 -35.44
N MET A 531 18.22 4.41 -34.51
CA MET A 531 18.78 3.07 -34.54
C MET A 531 17.87 2.08 -33.80
N GLU A 532 17.35 1.09 -34.54
CA GLU A 532 16.54 0.02 -33.96
C GLU A 532 17.39 -1.06 -33.27
N ASN A 533 16.85 -1.70 -32.22
CA ASN A 533 17.52 -2.81 -31.52
C ASN A 533 17.36 -4.14 -32.28
N LEU A 534 18.08 -4.23 -33.40
CA LEU A 534 18.14 -5.40 -34.28
C LEU A 534 19.56 -5.99 -34.25
N GLY A 535 19.70 -7.29 -34.50
CA GLY A 535 20.98 -8.01 -34.49
C GLY A 535 21.99 -7.42 -35.47
N GLN A 536 21.53 -6.89 -36.60
CA GLN A 536 22.38 -6.18 -37.58
C GLN A 536 23.03 -4.90 -37.02
N ASN A 537 22.41 -4.25 -36.03
CA ASN A 537 22.92 -3.04 -35.39
C ASN A 537 23.81 -3.33 -34.17
N ARG A 538 24.00 -4.61 -33.81
CA ARG A 538 24.77 -5.02 -32.63
C ARG A 538 26.16 -4.38 -32.57
N ALA A 539 26.90 -4.38 -33.67
CA ALA A 539 28.25 -3.83 -33.71
C ALA A 539 28.27 -2.33 -33.40
N ASN A 540 27.28 -1.59 -33.90
CA ASN A 540 27.16 -0.15 -33.66
C ASN A 540 26.76 0.15 -32.21
N ILE A 541 25.81 -0.63 -31.67
CA ILE A 541 25.39 -0.53 -30.26
C ILE A 541 26.58 -0.87 -29.33
N GLU A 542 27.33 -1.91 -29.65
CA GLU A 542 28.51 -2.33 -28.87
C GLU A 542 29.64 -1.29 -28.92
N CYS A 543 29.90 -0.70 -30.10
CA CYS A 543 30.87 0.40 -30.26
C CYS A 543 30.49 1.62 -29.42
N PHE A 544 29.21 2.00 -29.41
CA PHE A 544 28.74 3.11 -28.57
C PHE A 544 28.90 2.80 -27.08
N VAL A 545 28.51 1.59 -26.65
CA VAL A 545 28.67 1.14 -25.26
C VAL A 545 30.14 1.19 -24.84
N GLN A 546 31.09 0.74 -25.67
CA GLN A 546 32.53 0.81 -25.38
C GLN A 546 33.03 2.25 -25.20
N GLY A 547 32.50 3.20 -25.98
CA GLY A 547 32.90 4.60 -25.94
C GLY A 547 32.27 5.42 -24.79
N MET A 548 31.41 4.82 -23.96
CA MET A 548 30.81 5.51 -22.83
C MET A 548 31.84 5.67 -21.70
N ASP A 549 32.19 6.91 -21.36
CA ASP A 549 33.00 7.19 -20.18
C ASP A 549 32.09 7.45 -18.97
N PHE A 550 32.06 6.50 -18.04
CA PHE A 550 31.42 6.65 -16.75
C PHE A 550 32.51 6.99 -15.73
N GLY A 551 33.00 8.22 -15.77
CA GLY A 551 34.05 8.68 -14.88
C GLY A 551 33.72 8.37 -13.42
N ASN A 552 34.71 7.85 -12.67
CA ASN A 552 34.64 7.70 -11.22
C ASN A 552 34.45 9.09 -10.59
N GLY A 553 33.20 9.46 -10.33
CA GLY A 553 32.80 10.71 -9.69
C GLY A 553 31.86 10.46 -8.52
#